data_AF-A0A7L2IJA6-F1
#
_entry.id   AF-A0A7L2IJA6-F1
#
_cell.length_a   1.000
_cell.length_b   1.000
_cell.length_c   1.000
_cell.angle_alpha   90.00
_cell.angle_beta   90.00
_cell.angle_gamma   90.00
#
_symmetry.space_group_name_H-M   'P 1'
#
loop_
_entity.id
_entity.type
_entity.pdbx_description
1 polymer ?
#
loop_
_entity_poly.entity_id
_entity_poly.type
_entity_poly.pdbx_seq_one_letter_code
_entity_poly.pdbx_strand_id
1 'polypeptide(L)'
;MGGSESSQGGRKVSFGLDEREQVHVLQGIRLTEDVVNRMKESSQRDNQRSSRSSSGTAPSSPAAEGKPKSPIGTVSPYQVLGFLTHISVVLPLDQEQALVQEELLRLAKRESEALNAALQQERNSTEEERQRAAQL
;
A
#
# COMPACT_ATOMS: atom_id res chain seq x y z
N MET A 1 23.40 -2.92 -0.76
CA MET A 1 24.71 -3.06 -0.11
C MET A 1 24.74 -2.12 1.09
N GLY A 2 24.61 -2.64 2.31
CA GLY A 2 24.64 -1.84 3.54
C GLY A 2 25.99 -1.98 4.23
N GLY A 3 26.66 -0.86 4.51
CA GLY A 3 28.06 -0.86 4.96
C GLY A 3 28.27 -1.49 6.33
N SER A 4 29.22 -2.42 6.41
CA SER A 4 29.74 -2.99 7.66
C SER A 4 31.02 -2.25 8.08
N GLU A 5 30.92 -0.96 8.36
CA GLU A 5 32.02 -0.18 8.95
C GLU A 5 31.82 -0.05 10.47
N SER A 6 32.55 -0.87 11.23
CA SER A 6 32.72 -0.67 12.66
C SER A 6 34.11 -1.15 13.09
N SER A 7 35.12 -0.35 12.78
CA SER A 7 36.44 -0.46 13.39
C SER A 7 36.57 0.61 14.47
N GLN A 8 37.10 0.22 15.64
CA GLN A 8 37.48 1.12 16.75
C GLN A 8 36.36 2.03 17.31
N GLY A 9 35.33 1.44 17.94
CA GLY A 9 34.35 2.21 18.73
C GLY A 9 32.97 1.57 18.98
N GLY A 10 32.75 0.33 18.52
CA GLY A 10 31.45 -0.33 18.59
C GLY A 10 30.93 -0.60 20.01
N ARG A 11 29.61 -0.43 20.20
CA ARG A 11 28.90 -0.85 21.41
C ARG A 11 28.95 -2.38 21.54
N LYS A 12 29.32 -2.89 22.72
CA LYS A 12 29.22 -4.33 23.01
C LYS A 12 27.75 -4.73 23.20
N VAL A 13 27.37 -5.87 22.63
CA VAL A 13 26.06 -6.51 22.81
C VAL A 13 26.26 -8.00 23.08
N SER A 14 25.34 -8.60 23.81
CA SER A 14 25.30 -10.04 24.14
C SER A 14 23.94 -10.61 23.79
N PHE A 15 23.91 -11.85 23.32
CA PHE A 15 22.67 -12.57 23.02
C PHE A 15 22.20 -13.36 24.25
N GLY A 16 20.90 -13.34 24.52
CA GLY A 16 20.28 -14.22 25.52
C GLY A 16 20.07 -15.63 24.96
N LEU A 17 20.05 -16.62 25.85
CA LEU A 17 19.64 -17.98 25.54
C LEU A 17 18.15 -18.17 25.85
N ASP A 18 17.51 -19.09 25.14
CA ASP A 18 16.15 -19.55 25.43
C ASP A 18 16.12 -20.72 26.45
N GLU A 19 14.94 -21.31 26.65
CA GLU A 19 14.71 -22.49 27.51
C GLU A 19 15.55 -23.73 27.12
N ARG A 20 16.11 -23.76 25.91
CA ARG A 20 16.90 -24.88 25.35
C ARG A 20 18.40 -24.58 25.37
N GLU A 21 18.80 -23.50 26.05
CA GLU A 21 20.15 -22.95 26.08
C GLU A 21 20.66 -22.51 24.68
N GLN A 22 19.75 -22.08 23.80
CA GLN A 22 20.04 -21.72 22.40
C GLN A 22 19.73 -20.25 22.07
N VAL A 23 20.58 -19.65 21.23
CA VAL A 23 20.35 -18.31 20.68
C VAL A 23 19.38 -18.38 19.51
N HIS A 24 18.24 -17.70 19.63
CA HIS A 24 17.27 -17.56 18.55
C HIS A 24 17.38 -16.16 17.91
N VAL A 25 17.66 -16.11 16.61
CA VAL A 25 17.82 -14.85 15.86
C VAL A 25 16.51 -14.52 15.15
N LEU A 26 15.92 -13.36 15.46
CA LEU A 26 14.72 -12.82 14.81
C LEU A 26 15.08 -11.68 13.88
N GLN A 27 14.50 -11.67 12.68
CA GLN A 27 14.67 -10.57 11.72
C GLN A 27 13.75 -9.40 12.10
N GLY A 28 14.35 -8.25 12.41
CA GLY A 28 13.64 -7.00 12.68
C GLY A 28 13.74 -6.01 11.51
N ILE A 29 12.78 -5.08 11.45
CA ILE A 29 12.83 -3.90 10.58
C ILE A 29 13.27 -2.70 11.43
N ARG A 30 14.25 -1.92 10.95
CA ARG A 30 14.67 -0.69 11.62
C ARG A 30 13.62 0.41 11.38
N LEU A 31 13.02 0.91 12.45
CA LEU A 31 12.10 2.04 12.41
C LEU A 31 12.84 3.35 12.14
N THR A 32 12.15 4.28 11.47
CA THR A 32 12.60 5.69 11.30
C THR A 32 12.54 6.43 12.64
N GLU A 33 13.44 7.39 12.83
CA GLU A 33 13.54 8.20 14.04
C GLU A 33 12.21 8.88 14.44
N ASP A 34 11.43 9.37 13.48
CA ASP A 34 10.11 9.98 13.70
C ASP A 34 9.06 9.01 14.26
N VAL A 35 9.19 7.71 13.96
CA VAL A 35 8.32 6.67 14.50
C VAL A 35 8.75 6.34 15.93
N VAL A 36 10.05 6.22 16.17
CA VAL A 36 10.64 5.98 17.50
C VAL A 36 10.27 7.10 18.48
N ASN A 37 10.41 8.36 18.09
CA ASN A 37 10.10 9.49 18.96
C ASN A 37 8.61 9.57 19.30
N ARG A 38 7.73 9.40 18.30
CA ARG A 38 6.27 9.31 18.50
C ARG A 38 5.87 8.20 19.47
N MET A 39 6.48 7.01 19.35
CA MET A 39 6.23 5.90 20.27
C MET A 39 6.68 6.21 21.71
N LYS A 40 7.85 6.84 21.88
CA LYS A 40 8.34 7.28 23.20
C LYS A 40 7.42 8.32 23.84
N GLU A 41 6.94 9.29 23.06
CA GLU A 41 5.97 10.29 23.52
C GLU A 41 4.64 9.66 23.95
N SER A 42 4.11 8.69 23.20
CA SER A 42 2.88 7.99 23.59
C SER A 42 3.05 7.23 24.90
N SER A 43 4.15 6.48 25.07
CA SER A 43 4.41 5.74 26.32
C SER A 43 4.61 6.64 27.54
N GLN A 44 5.12 7.87 27.36
CA GLN A 44 5.24 8.83 28.46
C GLN A 44 3.89 9.33 28.99
N ARG A 45 2.87 9.48 28.12
CA ARG A 45 1.54 9.95 28.54
C ARG A 45 0.80 8.91 29.39
N ASP A 46 0.90 7.63 29.04
CA ASP A 46 0.33 6.55 29.86
C ASP A 46 1.07 6.38 31.20
N ASN A 47 2.40 6.49 31.20
CA ASN A 47 3.19 6.36 32.43
C ASN A 47 2.92 7.47 33.46
N GLN A 48 2.50 8.68 33.03
CA GLN A 48 2.04 9.72 33.97
C GLN A 48 0.68 9.42 34.60
N ARG A 49 -0.16 8.59 33.97
CA ARG A 49 -1.49 8.22 34.49
C ARG A 49 -1.44 7.03 35.46
N SER A 50 -0.42 6.18 35.33
CA SER A 50 -0.29 4.91 36.06
C SER A 50 0.50 4.97 37.38
N SER A 51 0.95 6.16 37.81
CA SER A 51 1.67 6.37 39.09
C SER A 51 0.80 6.21 40.36
N ARG A 52 -0.41 5.64 40.23
CA ARG A 52 -1.34 5.35 41.34
C ARG A 52 -1.93 3.93 41.27
N SER A 53 -1.09 2.90 41.21
CA SER A 53 -1.47 1.58 41.73
C SER A 53 -0.25 0.75 42.12
N SER A 54 -0.15 0.42 43.40
CA SER A 54 0.86 -0.48 43.97
C SER A 54 0.19 -1.62 44.71
N SER A 55 0.73 -2.83 44.55
CA SER A 55 0.30 -4.10 45.19
C SER A 55 -0.87 -4.82 44.51
N GLY A 56 -0.63 -6.09 44.12
CA GLY A 56 -1.55 -6.94 43.36
C GLY A 56 -0.89 -8.28 43.04
N THR A 57 -0.83 -9.17 44.04
CA THR A 57 -0.15 -10.47 44.07
C THR A 57 -0.60 -11.45 42.95
N ALA A 58 0.36 -12.16 42.34
CA ALA A 58 0.16 -13.37 41.52
C ALA A 58 -0.22 -14.60 42.42
N PRO A 59 -0.62 -15.81 41.94
CA PRO A 59 -0.45 -16.44 40.60
C PRO A 59 -1.82 -16.93 40.01
N SER A 60 -1.98 -17.92 39.10
CA SER A 60 -1.11 -18.93 38.47
C SER A 60 -1.62 -19.36 37.07
N SER A 61 -0.91 -20.28 36.41
CA SER A 61 -1.36 -21.03 35.21
C SER A 61 -1.68 -22.50 35.53
N PRO A 62 -2.47 -23.18 34.68
CA PRO A 62 -2.31 -24.60 34.40
C PRO A 62 -1.94 -24.87 32.93
N ALA A 63 -1.13 -25.91 32.71
CA ALA A 63 -0.71 -26.36 31.39
C ALA A 63 -1.74 -27.29 30.71
N ALA A 64 -1.70 -27.38 29.39
CA ALA A 64 -2.36 -28.44 28.62
C ALA A 64 -1.45 -28.87 27.44
N GLU A 65 -1.08 -30.15 27.40
CA GLU A 65 -0.32 -30.75 26.30
C GLU A 65 -1.22 -31.02 25.07
N GLY A 66 -0.59 -31.31 23.92
CA GLY A 66 -1.04 -32.51 23.20
C GLY A 66 -1.68 -32.43 21.82
N LYS A 67 -1.16 -31.61 20.89
CA LYS A 67 -0.86 -32.00 19.48
C LYS A 67 -1.98 -32.47 18.52
N PRO A 68 -1.91 -32.06 17.24
CA PRO A 68 -2.17 -32.98 16.13
C PRO A 68 -0.96 -33.17 15.19
N LYS A 69 -0.99 -34.23 14.38
CA LYS A 69 0.10 -34.65 13.47
C LYS A 69 -0.23 -34.37 11.99
N SER A 70 0.63 -33.62 11.29
CA SER A 70 0.87 -33.68 9.81
C SER A 70 -0.32 -33.34 8.86
N PRO A 71 -0.11 -33.05 7.55
CA PRO A 71 1.10 -33.22 6.74
C PRO A 71 1.64 -31.97 6.01
N ILE A 72 2.78 -32.22 5.36
CA ILE A 72 3.52 -31.43 4.36
C ILE A 72 2.60 -30.79 3.31
N GLY A 73 2.95 -29.57 2.85
CA GLY A 73 2.44 -29.02 1.59
C GLY A 73 2.08 -27.54 1.57
N THR A 74 2.18 -26.82 2.70
CA THR A 74 1.70 -25.43 2.77
C THR A 74 2.68 -24.46 2.11
N VAL A 75 2.31 -23.95 0.93
CA VAL A 75 2.84 -22.67 0.44
C VAL A 75 2.71 -21.64 1.56
N SER A 76 3.83 -20.97 1.89
CA SER A 76 3.87 -20.01 3.00
C SER A 76 2.70 -19.01 2.86
N PRO A 77 1.90 -18.78 3.93
CA PRO A 77 0.70 -17.95 3.85
C PRO A 77 1.02 -16.52 3.37
N TYR A 78 2.25 -16.06 3.60
CA TYR A 78 2.78 -14.80 3.09
C TYR A 78 2.87 -14.74 1.55
N GLN A 79 3.12 -15.86 0.85
CA GLN A 79 3.14 -15.88 -0.62
C GLN A 79 1.73 -15.85 -1.22
N VAL A 80 0.78 -16.58 -0.62
CA VAL A 80 -0.63 -16.55 -1.03
C VAL A 80 -1.22 -15.16 -0.77
N LEU A 81 -0.94 -14.57 0.39
CA LEU A 81 -1.33 -13.21 0.72
C LEU A 81 -0.70 -12.18 -0.23
N GLY A 82 0.60 -12.30 -0.51
CA GLY A 82 1.31 -11.43 -1.47
C GLY A 82 0.69 -11.47 -2.87
N PHE A 83 0.37 -12.67 -3.38
CA PHE A 83 -0.26 -12.85 -4.69
C PHE A 83 -1.68 -12.27 -4.73
N LEU A 84 -2.49 -12.52 -3.69
CA LEU A 84 -3.84 -11.94 -3.57
C LEU A 84 -3.81 -10.42 -3.46
N THR A 85 -2.88 -9.84 -2.67
CA THR A 85 -2.72 -8.38 -2.59
C THR A 85 -2.30 -7.77 -3.92
N HIS A 86 -1.37 -8.41 -4.65
CA HIS A 86 -0.95 -7.97 -5.98
C HIS A 86 -2.13 -7.99 -6.97
N ILE A 87 -2.90 -9.07 -7.01
CA ILE A 87 -4.13 -9.15 -7.84
C ILE A 87 -5.12 -8.05 -7.46
N SER A 88 -5.35 -7.80 -6.17
CA SER A 88 -6.30 -6.76 -5.72
C SER A 88 -5.87 -5.33 -6.03
N VAL A 89 -4.59 -5.10 -6.35
CA VAL A 89 -4.07 -3.78 -6.75
C VAL A 89 -4.00 -3.65 -8.28
N VAL A 90 -3.70 -4.73 -9.01
CA VAL A 90 -3.59 -4.71 -10.47
C VAL A 90 -4.95 -4.67 -11.16
N LEU A 91 -5.92 -5.49 -10.74
CA LEU A 91 -7.25 -5.54 -11.39
C LEU A 91 -7.98 -4.18 -11.44
N PRO A 92 -8.01 -3.37 -10.35
CA PRO A 92 -8.63 -2.05 -10.40
C PRO A 92 -7.88 -1.06 -11.30
N LEU A 93 -6.55 -1.17 -11.40
CA LEU A 93 -5.74 -0.27 -12.22
C LEU A 93 -6.02 -0.47 -13.71
N ASP A 94 -6.18 -1.72 -14.15
CA ASP A 94 -6.57 -2.06 -15.53
C ASP A 94 -8.00 -1.56 -15.84
N GLN A 95 -8.91 -1.63 -14.87
CA GLN A 95 -10.28 -1.10 -14.99
C GLN A 95 -10.28 0.43 -15.15
N GLU A 96 -9.50 1.16 -14.35
CA GLU A 96 -9.41 2.62 -14.44
C GLU A 96 -8.81 3.06 -15.78
N GLN A 97 -7.78 2.37 -16.27
CA GLN A 97 -7.21 2.61 -17.60
C GLN A 97 -8.21 2.39 -18.74
N ALA A 98 -9.10 1.40 -18.62
CA ALA A 98 -10.16 1.17 -19.61
C ALA A 98 -11.18 2.32 -19.65
N LEU A 99 -11.60 2.83 -18.48
CA LEU A 99 -12.52 3.97 -18.38
C LEU A 99 -11.91 5.27 -18.94
N VAL A 100 -10.62 5.52 -18.69
CA VAL A 100 -9.90 6.67 -19.27
C VAL A 100 -9.84 6.57 -20.80
N GLN A 101 -9.60 5.38 -21.37
CA GLN A 101 -9.62 5.19 -22.81
C GLN A 101 -11.03 5.36 -23.42
N GLU A 102 -12.07 4.89 -22.74
CA GLU A 102 -13.47 5.08 -23.18
C GLU A 102 -13.86 6.56 -23.22
N GLU A 103 -13.54 7.33 -22.17
CA GLU A 103 -13.83 8.78 -22.13
C GLU A 103 -13.04 9.55 -23.19
N LEU A 104 -11.77 9.22 -23.43
CA LEU A 104 -10.98 9.81 -24.51
C LEU A 104 -11.60 9.53 -25.89
N LEU A 105 -12.02 8.28 -26.15
CA LEU A 105 -12.70 7.91 -27.39
C LEU A 105 -14.03 8.65 -27.57
N ARG A 106 -14.81 8.77 -26.48
CA ARG A 106 -16.09 9.50 -26.46
C ARG A 106 -15.92 10.98 -26.74
N LEU A 107 -14.88 11.62 -26.18
CA LEU A 107 -14.52 13.00 -26.45
C LEU A 107 -14.08 13.20 -27.90
N ALA A 108 -13.16 12.38 -28.41
CA ALA A 108 -12.68 12.45 -29.80
C ALA A 108 -13.82 12.27 -30.81
N LYS A 109 -14.77 11.36 -30.55
CA LYS A 109 -15.97 11.19 -31.37
C LYS A 109 -16.83 12.46 -31.39
N ARG A 110 -17.10 13.05 -30.21
CA ARG A 110 -17.90 14.27 -30.07
C ARG A 110 -17.26 15.47 -30.78
N GLU A 111 -15.94 15.61 -30.67
CA GLU A 111 -15.17 16.66 -31.34
C GLU A 111 -15.23 16.50 -32.86
N SER A 112 -15.06 15.28 -33.37
CA SER A 112 -15.21 14.96 -34.79
C SER A 112 -16.63 15.26 -35.32
N GLU A 113 -17.67 14.91 -34.56
CA GLU A 113 -19.07 15.22 -34.91
C GLU A 113 -19.32 16.73 -34.93
N ALA A 114 -18.82 17.47 -33.94
CA ALA A 114 -18.94 18.94 -33.89
C ALA A 114 -18.19 19.64 -35.04
N LEU A 115 -16.99 19.18 -35.37
CA LEU A 115 -16.18 19.71 -36.47
C LEU A 115 -16.84 19.43 -37.83
N ASN A 116 -17.39 18.23 -38.04
CA ASN A 116 -18.16 17.91 -39.24
C ASN A 116 -19.45 18.74 -39.35
N ALA A 117 -20.17 18.97 -38.24
CA ALA A 117 -21.36 19.81 -38.23
C ALA A 117 -21.03 21.27 -38.60
N ALA A 118 -19.97 21.85 -38.02
CA ALA A 118 -19.49 23.18 -38.36
C ALA A 118 -19.07 23.29 -39.84
N LEU A 119 -18.35 22.30 -40.36
CA LEU A 119 -17.92 22.23 -41.77
C LEU A 119 -19.10 22.12 -42.75
N GLN A 120 -20.17 21.42 -42.38
CA GLN A 120 -21.41 21.40 -43.18
C GLN A 120 -22.15 22.73 -43.13
N GLN A 121 -22.22 23.37 -41.96
CA GLN A 121 -22.84 24.69 -41.82
C GLN A 121 -22.10 25.76 -42.64
N GLU A 122 -20.76 25.75 -42.63
CA GLU A 122 -19.93 26.63 -43.46
C GLU A 122 -20.27 26.45 -44.95
N ARG A 123 -20.22 25.21 -45.45
CA ARG A 123 -20.53 24.92 -46.87
C ARG A 123 -21.92 25.42 -47.25
N ASN A 124 -22.94 25.10 -46.46
CA ASN A 124 -24.32 25.54 -46.72
C ASN A 124 -24.42 27.07 -46.77
N SER A 125 -23.77 27.78 -45.85
CA SER A 125 -23.71 29.24 -45.85
C SER A 125 -23.04 29.81 -47.10
N THR A 126 -21.92 29.21 -47.55
CA THR A 126 -21.24 29.66 -48.78
C THR A 126 -22.04 29.37 -50.05
N GLU A 127 -22.78 28.26 -50.08
CA GLU A 127 -23.67 27.90 -51.19
C GLU A 127 -24.85 28.88 -51.28
N GLU A 128 -25.49 29.20 -50.14
CA GLU A 128 -26.56 30.21 -50.06
C GLU A 128 -26.08 31.61 -50.48
N GLU A 129 -24.92 32.06 -49.99
CA GLU A 129 -24.36 33.36 -50.34
C GLU A 129 -24.06 33.45 -51.84
N ARG A 130 -23.47 32.39 -52.43
CA ARG A 130 -23.22 32.29 -53.86
C ARG A 130 -24.52 32.32 -54.68
N GLN A 131 -25.57 31.64 -54.23
CA GLN A 131 -26.87 31.66 -54.90
C GLN A 131 -27.55 33.03 -54.83
N ARG A 132 -27.39 33.78 -53.72
CA ARG A 132 -27.89 35.17 -53.61
C ARG A 132 -27.10 36.12 -54.51
N ALA A 133 -25.78 35.99 -54.55
CA ALA A 133 -24.92 36.81 -55.40
C ALA A 133 -25.16 36.59 -56.91
N ALA A 134 -25.60 35.39 -57.32
CA ALA A 134 -25.95 35.07 -58.71
C ALA A 134 -27.36 35.54 -59.13
N GLN A 135 -28.15 36.12 -58.22
CA GLN A 135 -29.50 36.67 -58.46
C GLN A 135 -29.53 38.22 -58.43
N LEU A 136 -28.36 38.85 -58.33
CA LEU A 136 -28.13 40.30 -58.41
C LEU A 136 -27.48 40.66 -59.76
#